data_AF-A0A428Z4Z7-F1
#
_entry.id   AF-A0A428Z4Z7-F1
#
_cell.length_a   1.000
_cell.length_b   1.000
_cell.length_c   1.000
_cell.angle_alpha   90.00
_cell.angle_beta   90.00
_cell.angle_gamma   90.00
#
_symmetry.space_group_name_H-M   'P 1'
#
loop_
_entity.id
_entity.type
_entity.pdbx_description
1 polymer ?
#
loop_
_entity_poly.entity_id
_entity_poly.type
_entity_poly.pdbx_seq_one_letter_code
_entity_poly.pdbx_strand_id
1 'polypeptide(L)'
;LTPPRVATLLSLVALVVAVLVLDLDAGLTAITLAVVLSAIWPDDSRKAVGEIAWPTVLLICGVLTYVGVLDEMGTITWAGEGVGNIGVPLLAAVLLCYIGAIVSAFASSVGIMGALIPLAVPFLAQGEIGAVGMVAALAVSATVVDVSPFSTNGALVLAAAPDVDRERFFRQLMVYGGIVVAVVPAVVWLLMVVPGWG
;
A
#
# COMPACT_ATOMS: atom_id res chain seq x y z
N LEU A 1 -16.23 7.55 28.46
CA LEU A 1 -14.90 7.30 27.87
C LEU A 1 -13.84 7.58 28.95
N THR A 2 -12.77 6.80 29.05
CA THR A 2 -11.69 7.10 30.01
C THR A 2 -10.86 8.30 29.53
N PRO A 3 -10.22 9.07 30.42
CA PRO A 3 -9.40 10.21 30.03
C PRO A 3 -8.32 9.89 28.97
N PRO A 4 -7.56 8.77 29.06
CA PRO A 4 -6.59 8.40 28.03
C PRO A 4 -7.24 8.19 26.65
N ARG A 5 -8.41 7.52 26.60
CA ARG A 5 -9.12 7.29 25.33
C ARG A 5 -9.61 8.60 24.70
N VAL A 6 -10.11 9.54 25.51
CA VAL A 6 -10.52 10.86 25.00
C VAL A 6 -9.32 11.60 24.42
N ALA A 7 -8.18 11.59 25.12
CA ALA A 7 -6.96 12.21 24.65
C ALA A 7 -6.46 11.57 23.34
N THR A 8 -6.45 10.23 23.23
CA THR A 8 -6.09 9.54 21.99
C THR A 8 -7.01 9.91 20.83
N LEU A 9 -8.33 9.94 21.05
CA LEU A 9 -9.29 10.32 20.01
C LEU A 9 -9.07 11.77 19.56
N LEU A 10 -8.82 12.69 20.50
CA LEU A 10 -8.48 14.07 20.17
C LEU A 10 -7.15 14.17 19.43
N SER A 11 -6.13 13.39 19.81
CA SER A 11 -4.86 13.33 19.09
C SER A 11 -5.03 12.80 17.67
N LEU A 12 -5.90 11.82 17.43
CA LEU A 12 -6.20 11.34 16.07
C LEU A 12 -6.87 12.43 15.23
N VAL A 13 -7.83 13.17 15.79
CA VAL A 13 -8.45 14.31 15.09
C VAL A 13 -7.40 15.40 14.82
N ALA A 14 -6.56 15.72 15.81
CA ALA A 14 -5.49 16.69 15.67
C ALA A 14 -4.48 16.27 14.59
N LEU A 15 -4.12 14.99 14.51
CA LEU A 15 -3.26 14.45 13.45
C LEU A 15 -3.88 14.67 12.06
N VAL A 16 -5.16 14.33 11.89
CA VAL A 16 -5.85 14.50 10.60
C VAL A 16 -5.90 15.97 10.19
N VAL A 17 -6.23 16.87 11.11
CA VAL A 17 -6.27 18.32 10.82
C VAL A 17 -4.87 18.85 10.52
N ALA A 18 -3.88 18.46 11.31
CA ALA A 18 -2.49 18.85 11.11
C ALA A 18 -1.96 18.44 9.73
N VAL A 19 -2.23 17.21 9.30
CA VAL A 19 -1.76 16.70 8.01
C VAL A 19 -2.56 17.29 6.85
N LEU A 20 -3.89 17.29 6.92
CA LEU A 20 -4.73 17.64 5.76
C LEU A 20 -4.96 19.15 5.59
N VAL A 21 -4.96 19.92 6.69
CA VAL A 21 -5.27 21.36 6.67
C VAL A 21 -4.01 22.20 6.80
N LEU A 22 -3.06 21.76 7.63
CA LEU A 22 -1.83 22.49 7.90
C LEU A 22 -0.63 21.97 7.10
N ASP A 23 -0.81 20.89 6.32
CA ASP A 23 0.21 20.26 5.48
C ASP A 23 1.47 19.84 6.26
N LEU A 24 1.29 19.43 7.52
CA LEU A 24 2.38 18.97 8.38
C LEU A 24 2.77 17.53 8.08
N ASP A 25 4.05 17.20 8.27
CA ASP A 25 4.56 15.83 8.09
C ASP A 25 3.83 14.85 9.02
N ALA A 26 3.23 13.83 8.42
CA ALA A 26 2.39 12.88 9.15
C ALA A 26 3.18 12.05 10.16
N GLY A 27 4.42 11.65 9.81
CA GLY A 27 5.28 10.84 10.67
C GLY A 27 5.71 11.60 11.92
N LEU A 28 6.28 12.80 11.73
CA LEU A 28 6.70 13.69 12.80
C LEU A 28 5.53 14.09 13.69
N THR A 29 4.38 14.42 13.09
CA THR A 29 3.18 14.79 13.84
C THR A 29 2.67 13.62 14.69
N ALA A 30 2.59 12.43 14.12
CA ALA A 30 2.16 11.23 14.83
C ALA A 30 3.11 10.88 15.99
N ILE A 31 4.43 10.93 15.77
CA ILE A 31 5.44 10.68 16.82
C ILE A 31 5.33 11.75 17.92
N THR A 32 5.19 13.03 17.55
CA THR A 32 5.04 14.12 18.52
C THR A 32 3.83 13.91 19.42
N LEU A 33 2.67 13.59 18.84
CA LEU A 33 1.45 13.27 19.59
C LEU A 33 1.63 12.03 20.46
N ALA A 34 2.28 10.98 19.95
CA ALA A 34 2.57 9.77 20.70
C ALA A 34 3.50 10.05 21.90
N VAL A 35 4.50 10.90 21.74
CA VAL A 35 5.40 11.34 22.82
C VAL A 35 4.63 12.13 23.87
N VAL A 36 3.78 13.07 23.47
CA VAL A 36 2.92 13.84 24.40
C VAL A 36 2.01 12.92 25.19
N LEU A 37 1.32 11.98 24.53
CA LEU A 37 0.46 11.01 25.20
C LEU A 37 1.27 10.10 26.15
N SER A 38 2.46 9.68 25.74
CA SER A 38 3.36 8.84 26.55
C SER A 38 3.94 9.56 27.77
N ALA A 39 4.12 10.88 27.69
CA ALA A 39 4.55 11.68 28.83
C ALA A 39 3.43 11.83 29.89
N ILE A 40 2.17 11.90 29.46
CA ILE A 40 1.02 12.07 30.36
C ILE A 40 0.53 10.71 30.91
N TRP A 41 0.53 9.66 30.08
CA TRP A 41 0.06 8.31 30.44
C TRP A 41 1.11 7.22 30.10
N PRO A 42 2.24 7.18 30.81
CA PRO A 42 3.36 6.28 30.47
C PRO A 42 3.02 4.80 30.60
N ASP A 43 2.18 4.41 31.56
CA ASP A 43 1.81 3.01 31.79
C ASP A 43 0.90 2.46 30.69
N ASP A 44 -0.04 3.27 30.20
CA ASP A 44 -0.91 2.92 29.06
C ASP A 44 -0.10 2.89 27.76
N SER A 45 0.73 3.90 27.53
CA SER A 45 1.58 3.98 26.33
C SER A 45 2.59 2.86 26.25
N ARG A 46 3.19 2.41 27.36
CA ARG A 46 4.11 1.26 27.37
C ARG A 46 3.43 -0.01 26.84
N LYS A 47 2.18 -0.24 27.21
CA LYS A 47 1.40 -1.37 26.70
C LYS A 47 1.10 -1.19 25.21
N ALA A 48 0.68 0.00 24.80
CA ALA A 48 0.38 0.31 23.40
C ALA A 48 1.59 0.13 22.47
N VAL A 49 2.81 0.45 22.91
CA VAL A 49 4.05 0.24 22.13
C VAL A 49 4.30 -1.24 21.82
N GLY A 50 3.89 -2.14 22.73
CA GLY A 50 3.98 -3.58 22.51
C GLY A 50 3.03 -4.10 21.44
N GLU A 51 1.94 -3.37 21.16
CA GLU A 51 0.94 -3.70 20.15
C GLU A 51 1.31 -3.18 18.74
N ILE A 52 2.43 -2.44 18.62
CA ILE A 52 2.90 -1.96 17.32
C ILE A 52 3.39 -3.16 16.50
N ALA A 53 2.91 -3.26 15.26
CA ALA A 53 3.35 -4.26 14.29
C ALA A 53 4.77 -3.95 13.76
N TRP A 54 5.79 -4.03 14.63
CA TRP A 54 7.20 -3.78 14.30
C TRP A 54 7.72 -4.53 13.07
N PRO A 55 7.36 -5.81 12.84
CA PRO A 55 7.76 -6.50 11.61
C PRO A 55 7.29 -5.79 10.34
N THR A 56 6.08 -5.22 10.34
CA THR A 56 5.53 -4.47 9.20
C THR A 56 6.28 -3.17 8.97
N VAL A 57 6.59 -2.43 10.03
CA VAL A 57 7.38 -1.19 9.95
C VAL A 57 8.76 -1.47 9.36
N LEU A 58 9.46 -2.48 9.87
CA LEU A 58 10.79 -2.88 9.39
C LEU A 58 10.76 -3.35 7.94
N LEU A 59 9.73 -4.09 7.54
CA LEU A 59 9.53 -4.53 6.16
C LEU A 59 9.40 -3.33 5.21
N ILE A 60 8.53 -2.37 5.52
CA ILE A 60 8.31 -1.18 4.69
C ILE A 60 9.62 -0.37 4.60
N CYS A 61 10.29 -0.12 5.72
CA CYS A 61 11.58 0.58 5.73
C CYS A 61 12.64 -0.14 4.87
N GLY A 62 12.73 -1.47 4.98
CA GLY A 62 13.66 -2.28 4.21
C GLY A 62 13.36 -2.26 2.71
N VAL A 63 12.09 -2.37 2.32
CA VAL A 63 11.66 -2.27 0.93
C VAL A 63 11.95 -0.89 0.35
N LEU A 64 11.61 0.19 1.06
CA LEU A 64 11.88 1.57 0.60
C LEU A 64 13.40 1.82 0.46
N THR A 65 14.19 1.29 1.39
CA THR A 65 15.66 1.38 1.30
C THR A 65 16.19 0.60 0.10
N TYR A 66 15.71 -0.63 -0.11
CA TYR A 66 16.08 -1.45 -1.26
C TYR A 66 15.71 -0.79 -2.59
N VAL A 67 14.50 -0.21 -2.68
CA VAL A 67 14.07 0.57 -3.85
C VAL A 67 14.98 1.78 -4.07
N GLY A 68 15.35 2.50 -3.02
CA GLY A 68 16.31 3.60 -3.11
C GLY A 68 17.68 3.15 -3.66
N VAL A 69 18.18 1.99 -3.23
CA VAL A 69 19.41 1.40 -3.78
C VAL A 69 19.24 1.02 -5.25
N LEU A 70 18.11 0.41 -5.62
CA LEU A 70 17.83 0.09 -7.02
C LEU A 70 17.75 1.34 -7.90
N ASP A 71 17.21 2.44 -7.39
CA ASP A 71 17.16 3.73 -8.08
C ASP A 71 18.55 4.33 -8.26
N GLU A 72 19.36 4.34 -7.20
CA GLU A 72 20.75 4.82 -7.24
C GLU A 72 21.63 4.00 -8.20
N MET A 73 21.36 2.69 -8.31
CA MET A 73 22.00 1.81 -9.30
C MET A 73 21.47 2.01 -10.73
N GLY A 74 20.48 2.89 -10.93
CA GLY A 74 19.85 3.12 -12.23
C GLY A 74 18.95 1.98 -12.70
N THR A 75 18.60 1.03 -11.83
CA THR A 75 17.73 -0.12 -12.18
C THR A 75 16.31 0.34 -12.47
N ILE A 76 15.82 1.33 -11.71
CA ILE A 76 14.50 1.95 -11.92
C ILE A 76 14.47 2.67 -13.27
N THR A 77 15.52 3.43 -13.59
CA THR A 77 15.71 4.08 -14.90
C THR A 77 15.80 3.06 -16.03
N TRP A 78 16.62 2.02 -15.88
CA TRP A 78 16.77 0.95 -16.87
C TRP A 78 15.47 0.19 -17.12
N ALA A 79 14.72 -0.12 -16.05
CA ALA A 79 13.39 -0.72 -16.16
C ALA A 79 12.40 0.23 -16.85
N GLY A 80 12.43 1.51 -16.51
CA GLY A 80 11.63 2.56 -17.15
C GLY A 80 11.95 2.74 -18.64
N GLU A 81 13.23 2.67 -19.03
CA GLU A 81 13.69 2.70 -20.42
C GLU A 81 13.34 1.41 -21.17
N GLY A 82 13.49 0.25 -20.54
CA GLY A 82 13.08 -1.04 -21.11
C GLY A 82 11.57 -1.09 -21.36
N VAL A 83 10.79 -0.49 -20.46
CA VAL A 83 9.35 -0.31 -20.59
C VAL A 83 8.99 0.80 -21.59
N GLY A 84 9.75 1.89 -21.68
CA GLY A 84 9.59 2.92 -22.72
C GLY A 84 9.97 2.44 -24.12
N ASN A 85 10.84 1.43 -24.22
CA ASN A 85 11.15 0.71 -25.46
C ASN A 85 10.07 -0.31 -25.83
N ILE A 86 9.15 -0.65 -24.90
CA ILE A 86 7.86 -1.20 -25.30
C ILE A 86 7.16 -0.03 -25.97
N GLY A 87 7.16 0.02 -27.30
CA GLY A 87 6.53 1.08 -28.09
C GLY A 87 5.00 1.21 -27.94
N VAL A 88 4.44 0.67 -26.85
CA VAL A 88 3.04 0.68 -26.46
C VAL A 88 2.94 1.04 -24.96
N PRO A 89 2.82 2.33 -24.60
CA PRO A 89 2.73 2.82 -23.21
C PRO A 89 1.58 2.20 -22.42
N LEU A 90 0.50 1.84 -23.11
CA LEU A 90 -0.61 1.12 -22.48
C LEU A 90 -0.20 -0.28 -21.97
N LEU A 91 0.73 -0.96 -22.65
CA LEU A 91 1.25 -2.26 -22.21
C LEU A 91 2.16 -2.10 -20.99
N ALA A 92 2.98 -1.06 -20.95
CA ALA A 92 3.76 -0.67 -19.78
C ALA A 92 2.87 -0.47 -18.53
N ALA A 93 1.79 0.31 -18.69
CA ALA A 93 0.86 0.61 -17.61
C ALA A 93 0.17 -0.65 -17.05
N VAL A 94 -0.29 -1.56 -17.91
CA VAL A 94 -0.93 -2.80 -17.45
C VAL A 94 0.06 -3.73 -16.75
N LEU A 95 1.31 -3.80 -17.21
CA LEU A 95 2.36 -4.59 -16.57
C LEU A 95 2.65 -4.09 -15.15
N LEU A 96 2.75 -2.77 -14.96
CA LEU A 96 2.91 -2.17 -13.64
C LEU A 96 1.74 -2.50 -12.70
N CYS A 97 0.49 -2.50 -13.22
CA CYS A 97 -0.69 -2.92 -12.45
C CYS A 97 -0.61 -4.39 -12.02
N TYR A 98 -0.18 -5.30 -12.92
CA TYR A 98 -0.02 -6.71 -12.61
C TYR A 98 1.13 -6.98 -11.63
N ILE A 99 2.25 -6.27 -11.75
CA ILE A 99 3.35 -6.37 -10.78
C ILE A 99 2.84 -5.95 -9.39
N GLY A 100 2.12 -4.83 -9.30
CA GLY A 100 1.49 -4.38 -8.05
C GLY A 100 0.56 -5.42 -7.45
N ALA A 101 -0.34 -5.98 -8.26
CA ALA A 101 -1.30 -6.99 -7.81
C ALA A 101 -0.63 -8.29 -7.36
N ILE A 102 0.30 -8.84 -8.14
CA ILE A 102 0.95 -10.12 -7.82
C ILE A 102 1.78 -9.98 -6.55
N VAL A 103 2.64 -8.96 -6.47
CA VAL A 103 3.54 -8.82 -5.33
C VAL A 103 2.74 -8.45 -4.07
N SER A 104 1.73 -7.57 -4.19
CA SER A 104 0.92 -7.18 -3.03
C SER A 104 0.08 -8.32 -2.47
N ALA A 105 -0.36 -9.29 -3.28
CA ALA A 105 -1.08 -10.47 -2.81
C ALA A 105 -0.29 -11.32 -1.77
N PHE A 106 1.03 -11.15 -1.69
CA PHE A 106 1.92 -11.84 -0.76
C PHE A 106 2.69 -10.89 0.18
N ALA A 107 2.56 -9.57 0.00
CA ALA A 107 3.36 -8.57 0.69
C ALA A 107 2.47 -7.52 1.37
N SER A 108 3.06 -6.38 1.75
CA SER A 108 2.32 -5.22 2.22
C SER A 108 1.92 -4.34 1.04
N SER A 109 0.62 -4.12 0.86
CA SER A 109 0.07 -3.21 -0.15
C SER A 109 0.61 -1.79 -0.01
N VAL A 110 0.83 -1.32 1.24
CA VAL A 110 1.46 -0.02 1.52
C VAL A 110 2.93 0.00 1.05
N GLY A 111 3.70 -1.05 1.35
CA GLY A 111 5.09 -1.15 0.91
C GLY A 111 5.22 -1.21 -0.62
N ILE A 112 4.31 -1.93 -1.29
CA ILE A 112 4.29 -2.04 -2.74
C ILE A 112 3.90 -0.72 -3.41
N MET A 113 2.93 0.03 -2.86
CA MET A 113 2.65 1.38 -3.37
C MET A 113 3.85 2.33 -3.19
N GLY A 114 4.54 2.26 -2.05
CA GLY A 114 5.77 3.03 -1.82
C GLY A 114 6.90 2.70 -2.80
N ALA A 115 6.95 1.49 -3.33
CA ALA A 115 7.93 1.06 -4.33
C ALA A 115 7.51 1.40 -5.78
N LEU A 116 6.24 1.15 -6.12
CA LEU A 116 5.76 1.27 -7.50
C LEU A 116 5.43 2.70 -7.91
N ILE A 117 5.01 3.56 -6.99
CA ILE A 117 4.70 4.96 -7.32
C ILE A 117 5.96 5.69 -7.83
N PRO A 118 7.11 5.68 -7.12
CA PRO A 118 8.34 6.27 -7.64
C PRO A 118 8.79 5.67 -8.98
N LEU A 119 8.63 4.35 -9.16
CA LEU A 119 8.92 3.67 -10.44
C LEU A 119 8.01 4.15 -11.58
N ALA A 120 6.75 4.51 -11.28
CA ALA A 120 5.81 5.04 -12.27
C ALA A 120 6.08 6.51 -12.63
N VAL A 121 6.77 7.30 -11.78
CA VAL A 121 7.08 8.72 -12.06
C VAL A 121 7.84 8.92 -13.38
N PRO A 122 8.98 8.26 -13.65
CA PRO A 122 9.71 8.45 -14.91
C PRO A 122 8.90 8.00 -16.13
N PHE A 123 8.06 6.98 -15.97
CA PHE A 123 7.13 6.53 -17.01
C PHE A 123 6.05 7.59 -17.30
N LEU A 124 5.44 8.18 -16.26
CA LEU A 124 4.44 9.22 -16.39
C LEU A 124 4.99 10.54 -16.91
N ALA A 125 6.26 10.85 -16.63
CA ALA A 125 6.93 12.04 -17.13
C ALA A 125 7.05 12.09 -18.66
N GLN A 126 6.87 10.96 -19.36
CA GLN A 126 6.82 10.89 -20.83
C GLN A 126 5.53 11.52 -21.40
N GLY A 127 4.47 11.65 -20.59
CA GLY A 127 3.23 12.34 -20.94
C GLY A 127 2.26 11.53 -21.81
N GLU A 128 2.55 10.25 -22.08
CA GLU A 128 1.72 9.39 -22.93
C GLU A 128 0.57 8.70 -22.16
N ILE A 129 0.61 8.73 -20.83
CA ILE A 129 -0.39 8.14 -19.94
C ILE A 129 -0.79 9.16 -18.87
N GLY A 130 -2.10 9.28 -18.62
CA GLY A 130 -2.63 10.16 -17.60
C GLY A 130 -2.19 9.75 -16.19
N ALA A 131 -1.65 10.70 -15.42
CA ALA A 131 -1.04 10.43 -14.11
C ALA A 131 -2.10 9.99 -13.09
N VAL A 132 -3.27 10.63 -13.13
CA VAL A 132 -4.38 10.30 -12.22
C VAL A 132 -4.88 8.89 -12.48
N GLY A 133 -5.14 8.56 -13.75
CA GLY A 133 -5.59 7.23 -14.16
C GLY A 133 -4.61 6.14 -13.78
N MET A 134 -3.30 6.37 -13.97
CA MET A 134 -2.26 5.40 -13.65
C MET A 134 -2.10 5.17 -12.14
N VAL A 135 -2.03 6.25 -11.35
CA VAL A 135 -1.88 6.14 -9.89
C VAL A 135 -3.12 5.49 -9.27
N ALA A 136 -4.32 5.85 -9.74
CA ALA A 136 -5.55 5.19 -9.33
C ALA A 136 -5.55 3.69 -9.68
N ALA A 137 -5.12 3.35 -10.91
CA ALA A 137 -5.06 1.97 -11.34
C ALA A 137 -4.07 1.12 -10.53
N LEU A 138 -2.90 1.68 -10.22
CA LEU A 138 -1.92 1.07 -9.35
C LEU A 138 -2.45 0.87 -7.93
N ALA A 139 -3.07 1.91 -7.35
CA ALA A 139 -3.59 1.85 -6.00
C ALA A 139 -4.66 0.76 -5.86
N VAL A 140 -5.60 0.66 -6.81
CA VAL A 140 -6.63 -0.39 -6.80
C VAL A 140 -6.02 -1.76 -7.03
N SER A 141 -5.14 -1.91 -8.02
CA SER A 141 -4.52 -3.20 -8.35
C SER A 141 -3.68 -3.75 -7.20
N ALA A 142 -2.96 -2.87 -6.49
CA ALA A 142 -2.16 -3.25 -5.33
C ALA A 142 -3.00 -3.53 -4.07
N THR A 143 -4.18 -2.93 -3.88
CA THR A 143 -4.93 -3.09 -2.61
C THR A 143 -6.02 -4.15 -2.67
N VAL A 144 -6.70 -4.31 -3.81
CA VAL A 144 -7.83 -5.25 -3.95
C VAL A 144 -7.42 -6.70 -3.73
N VAL A 145 -6.15 -7.03 -3.96
CA VAL A 145 -5.56 -8.37 -3.81
C VAL A 145 -5.35 -8.79 -2.35
N ASP A 146 -5.58 -7.90 -1.39
CA ASP A 146 -5.59 -8.17 0.07
C ASP A 146 -6.69 -9.15 0.50
N VAL A 147 -7.49 -9.66 -0.43
CA VAL A 147 -8.40 -10.79 -0.21
C VAL A 147 -7.65 -12.13 -0.20
N SER A 148 -6.38 -12.14 -0.62
CA SER A 148 -5.46 -13.28 -0.56
C SER A 148 -5.30 -13.77 0.88
N PRO A 149 -5.33 -15.09 1.14
CA PRO A 149 -5.13 -15.64 2.48
C PRO A 149 -3.69 -15.45 3.01
N PHE A 150 -2.77 -14.96 2.18
CA PHE A 150 -1.40 -14.61 2.57
C PHE A 150 -1.24 -13.17 3.03
N SER A 151 -2.23 -12.31 2.74
CA SER A 151 -2.22 -10.92 3.20
C SER A 151 -2.69 -10.82 4.66
N THR A 152 -2.40 -9.69 5.31
CA THR A 152 -2.87 -9.43 6.68
C THR A 152 -4.39 -9.50 6.79
N ASN A 153 -5.11 -8.87 5.85
CA ASN A 153 -6.58 -8.83 5.85
C ASN A 153 -7.18 -10.22 5.59
N GLY A 154 -6.69 -10.95 4.58
CA GLY A 154 -7.18 -12.30 4.29
C GLY A 154 -6.85 -13.32 5.38
N ALA A 155 -5.70 -13.21 6.05
CA ALA A 155 -5.35 -14.05 7.19
C ALA A 155 -6.30 -13.81 8.39
N LEU A 156 -6.66 -12.54 8.66
CA LEU A 156 -7.65 -12.20 9.68
C LEU A 156 -9.03 -12.77 9.35
N VAL A 157 -9.46 -12.68 8.09
CA VAL A 157 -10.74 -13.26 7.64
C VAL A 157 -10.75 -14.78 7.83
N LEU A 158 -9.67 -15.48 7.47
CA LEU A 158 -9.51 -16.91 7.69
C LEU A 158 -9.54 -17.28 9.18
N ALA A 159 -8.91 -16.47 10.03
CA ALA A 159 -8.87 -16.70 11.47
C ALA A 159 -10.20 -16.40 12.18
N ALA A 160 -10.95 -15.41 11.67
CA ALA A 160 -12.19 -14.91 12.26
C ALA A 160 -13.45 -15.65 11.78
N ALA A 161 -13.33 -16.68 10.94
CA ALA A 161 -14.45 -17.47 10.46
C ALA A 161 -14.69 -18.72 11.35
N PRO A 162 -15.61 -18.66 12.35
CA PRO A 162 -16.01 -19.84 13.10
C PRO A 162 -16.84 -20.79 12.22
N ASP A 163 -16.83 -22.08 12.59
CA ASP A 163 -17.70 -23.12 12.00
C ASP A 163 -17.56 -23.38 10.49
N VAL A 164 -16.46 -22.93 9.88
CA VAL A 164 -16.09 -23.28 8.49
C VAL A 164 -14.94 -24.29 8.44
N ASP A 165 -15.01 -25.17 7.46
CA ASP A 165 -13.87 -26.02 7.09
C ASP A 165 -12.71 -25.12 6.62
N ARG A 166 -11.69 -25.02 7.47
CA ARG A 166 -10.54 -24.14 7.25
C ARG A 166 -9.77 -24.48 5.98
N GLU A 167 -9.63 -25.76 5.63
CA GLU A 167 -8.89 -26.15 4.44
C GLU A 167 -9.67 -25.76 3.18
N ARG A 168 -10.98 -26.02 3.18
CA ARG A 168 -11.86 -25.62 2.08
C ARG A 168 -11.92 -24.09 1.94
N PHE A 169 -12.04 -23.36 3.04
CA PHE A 169 -12.12 -21.90 3.03
C PHE A 169 -10.79 -21.26 2.59
N PHE A 170 -9.65 -21.79 3.03
CA PHE A 170 -8.33 -21.37 2.55
C PHE A 170 -8.21 -21.56 1.02
N ARG A 171 -8.63 -22.71 0.48
CA ARG A 171 -8.61 -22.95 -0.98
C ARG A 171 -9.54 -21.99 -1.73
N GLN A 172 -10.70 -21.66 -1.16
CA GLN A 172 -11.61 -20.66 -1.75
C GLN A 172 -10.97 -19.27 -1.79
N LEU A 173 -10.32 -18.83 -0.71
CA LEU A 173 -9.59 -17.56 -0.67
C LEU A 173 -8.40 -17.54 -1.65
N MET A 174 -7.67 -18.64 -1.78
CA MET A 174 -6.61 -18.80 -2.79
C MET A 174 -7.14 -18.63 -4.22
N VAL A 175 -8.22 -19.35 -4.57
CA VAL A 175 -8.82 -19.26 -5.91
C VAL A 175 -9.38 -17.86 -6.16
N TYR A 176 -10.08 -17.29 -5.18
CA TYR A 176 -10.64 -15.94 -5.27
C TYR A 176 -9.54 -14.89 -5.44
N GLY A 177 -8.49 -14.94 -4.61
CA GLY A 177 -7.32 -14.07 -4.74
C GLY A 177 -6.64 -14.20 -6.11
N GLY A 178 -6.48 -15.43 -6.61
CA GLY A 178 -5.94 -15.68 -7.95
C GLY A 178 -6.79 -15.07 -9.06
N ILE A 179 -8.12 -15.18 -8.97
CA ILE A 179 -9.06 -14.54 -9.92
C ILE A 179 -8.93 -13.01 -9.84
N VAL A 180 -8.86 -12.45 -8.64
CA VAL A 180 -8.74 -11.00 -8.43
C VAL A 180 -7.43 -10.48 -9.02
N VAL A 181 -6.31 -11.15 -8.76
CA VAL A 181 -4.99 -10.83 -9.36
C VAL A 181 -5.03 -10.91 -10.89
N ALA A 182 -5.73 -11.91 -11.45
CA ALA A 182 -5.82 -12.09 -12.89
C ALA A 182 -6.70 -11.04 -13.59
N VAL A 183 -7.84 -10.67 -12.99
CA VAL A 183 -8.90 -9.89 -13.64
C VAL A 183 -8.82 -8.41 -13.32
N VAL A 184 -8.64 -8.05 -12.05
CA VAL A 184 -8.81 -6.65 -11.62
C VAL A 184 -7.79 -5.71 -12.24
N PRO A 185 -6.48 -6.04 -12.35
CA PRO A 185 -5.52 -5.17 -13.01
C PRO A 185 -5.90 -4.83 -14.45
N ALA A 186 -6.36 -5.82 -15.23
CA ALA A 186 -6.84 -5.58 -16.60
C ALA A 186 -8.10 -4.71 -16.64
N VAL A 187 -9.08 -4.98 -15.78
CA VAL A 187 -10.32 -4.20 -15.74
C VAL A 187 -10.05 -2.75 -15.35
N VAL A 188 -9.24 -2.53 -14.32
CA VAL A 188 -8.94 -1.18 -13.82
C VAL A 188 -8.07 -0.43 -14.82
N TRP A 189 -7.10 -1.08 -15.46
CA TRP A 189 -6.34 -0.50 -16.56
C TRP A 189 -7.26 -0.06 -17.71
N LEU A 190 -8.22 -0.90 -18.14
CA LEU A 190 -9.21 -0.55 -19.17
C LEU A 190 -10.08 0.65 -18.78
N LEU A 191 -10.43 0.79 -17.51
CA LEU A 191 -11.36 1.82 -17.04
C LEU A 191 -10.68 3.14 -16.66
N MET A 192 -9.45 3.09 -16.14
CA MET A 192 -8.76 4.24 -15.57
C MET A 192 -7.61 4.72 -16.44
N VAL A 193 -6.89 3.83 -17.13
CA VAL A 193 -5.70 4.18 -17.90
C VAL A 193 -6.03 4.40 -19.37
N VAL A 194 -6.72 3.45 -20.01
CA VAL A 194 -7.05 3.51 -21.44
C VAL A 194 -7.83 4.77 -21.84
N PRO A 195 -8.77 5.31 -21.03
CA PRO A 195 -9.48 6.53 -21.42
C PRO A 195 -8.65 7.81 -21.31
N GLY A 196 -7.43 7.75 -20.75
CA GLY A 196 -6.53 8.90 -20.67
C GLY A 196 -6.95 9.95 -19.64
N TRP A 197 -7.41 9.52 -18.45
CA TRP A 197 -7.80 10.46 -17.40
C TRP A 197 -6.59 11.22 -16.85
N GLY A 198 -6.56 12.54 -17.10
CA GLY A 198 -5.66 13.50 -16.47
C GLY A 198 -4.26 13.50 -17.06
#